data_AF-A0A8H4JHX2-F1
#
_entry.id   AF-A0A8H4JHX2-F1
#
_cell.length_a   1.000
_cell.length_b   1.000
_cell.length_c   1.000
_cell.angle_alpha   90.00
_cell.angle_beta   90.00
_cell.angle_gamma   90.00
#
_symmetry.space_group_name_H-M   'P 1'
#
loop_
_entity.id
_entity.type
_entity.pdbx_description
1 polymer ?
#
loop_
_entity_poly.entity_id
_entity_poly.type
_entity_poly.pdbx_seq_one_letter_code
_entity_poly.pdbx_strand_id
1 'polypeptide(L)'
;MTSQTSNNALSSPQTPPVWSEVRFTFSDRNTDSELAVMCNAKLFIIRLSADNLSESPKLRACYLFFLKVAEEFELDGVTVKDFWDWIIGPLLPIFRKLPTPDKAVPPTLNDFFNPETFIYTLRAVSDKLVPQLDRDSQPGFMFVQICQENVVNPPSHTPRKVRLNDGTIAFLKLVHRGDKQFLKNELDTYRKIDGAQLDNMVRISRLHGLVRNNDRVIFGLLLTYID
;
A
#
# COMPACT_ATOMS: atom_id res chain seq x y z
N MET A 1 59.40 -13.40 9.20
CA MET A 1 58.61 -13.91 8.05
C MET A 1 57.95 -15.18 8.55
N THR A 2 56.64 -15.31 8.73
CA THR A 2 55.50 -14.89 7.89
C THR A 2 54.26 -14.64 8.77
N SER A 3 53.57 -13.53 8.51
CA SER A 3 52.27 -13.18 9.10
C SER A 3 51.16 -13.99 8.45
N GLN A 4 50.26 -14.57 9.25
CA GLN A 4 48.97 -15.09 8.79
C GLN A 4 47.94 -13.98 8.82
N THR A 5 47.40 -13.63 7.66
CA THR A 5 46.33 -12.65 7.50
C THR A 5 44.98 -13.38 7.55
N SER A 6 44.21 -13.16 8.62
CA SER A 6 42.79 -13.54 8.68
C SER A 6 41.98 -12.66 7.74
N ASN A 7 41.32 -13.28 6.76
CA ASN A 7 40.33 -12.64 5.91
C ASN A 7 39.02 -12.42 6.69
N ASN A 8 38.84 -11.22 7.22
CA ASN A 8 37.51 -10.71 7.54
C ASN A 8 36.85 -10.22 6.25
N ALA A 9 36.00 -11.06 5.65
CA ALA A 9 35.09 -10.63 4.61
C ALA A 9 34.04 -9.69 5.24
N LEU A 10 34.26 -8.39 5.07
CA LEU A 10 33.34 -7.34 5.44
C LEU A 10 32.07 -7.51 4.60
N SER A 11 30.95 -7.88 5.23
CA SER A 11 29.65 -7.96 4.58
C SER A 11 29.29 -6.60 3.99
N SER A 12 29.15 -6.53 2.67
CA SER A 12 28.69 -5.34 1.94
C SER A 12 27.39 -4.79 2.53
N PRO A 13 27.21 -3.45 2.62
CA PRO A 13 25.99 -2.85 3.15
C PRO A 13 24.81 -3.26 2.27
N GLN A 14 23.93 -4.11 2.81
CA GLN A 14 22.71 -4.53 2.12
C GLN A 14 21.81 -3.32 1.91
N THR A 15 21.54 -2.98 0.65
CA THR A 15 20.55 -1.96 0.29
C THR A 15 19.22 -2.29 0.98
N PRO A 16 18.55 -1.31 1.64
CA PRO A 16 17.28 -1.57 2.30
C PRO A 16 16.25 -2.12 1.29
N PRO A 17 15.42 -3.10 1.71
CA PRO A 17 14.41 -3.66 0.82
C PRO A 17 13.45 -2.55 0.38
N VAL A 18 13.24 -2.42 -0.93
CA VAL A 18 12.31 -1.45 -1.49
C VAL A 18 10.89 -1.95 -1.24
N TRP A 19 10.08 -1.12 -0.59
CA TRP A 19 8.65 -1.35 -0.39
C TRP A 19 7.89 -0.09 -0.80
N SER A 20 6.61 -0.24 -1.09
CA SER A 20 5.74 0.87 -1.44
C SER A 20 4.40 0.75 -0.72
N GLU A 21 3.90 1.87 -0.22
CA GLU A 21 2.56 1.97 0.34
C GLU A 21 1.53 1.78 -0.78
N VAL A 22 0.61 0.84 -0.55
CA VAL A 22 -0.53 0.59 -1.44
C VAL A 22 -1.77 1.29 -0.88
N ARG A 23 -1.97 1.13 0.43
CA ARG A 23 -3.12 1.65 1.14
C ARG A 23 -2.84 1.72 2.64
N PHE A 24 -3.29 2.79 3.27
CA PHE A 24 -3.46 2.87 4.72
C PHE A 24 -4.93 3.13 5.09
N THR A 25 -5.41 2.50 6.17
CA THR A 25 -6.78 2.67 6.68
C THR A 25 -6.77 2.62 8.20
N PHE A 26 -7.66 3.37 8.84
CA PHE A 26 -7.87 3.32 10.28
C PHE A 26 -9.35 3.52 10.62
N SER A 27 -9.74 3.03 11.78
CA SER A 27 -11.11 3.00 12.25
C SER A 27 -11.52 4.34 12.88
N ASP A 28 -12.74 4.78 12.59
CA ASP A 28 -13.39 5.94 13.24
C ASP A 28 -14.04 5.59 14.59
N ARG A 29 -14.09 4.30 14.94
CA ARG A 29 -14.80 3.78 16.12
C ARG A 29 -13.89 3.20 17.19
N ASN A 30 -12.70 2.79 16.81
CA ASN A 30 -11.74 2.16 17.70
C ASN A 30 -10.33 2.48 17.20
N THR A 31 -9.33 1.85 17.80
CA THR A 31 -7.92 2.10 17.48
C THR A 31 -7.38 1.19 16.38
N ASP A 32 -8.22 0.50 15.60
CA ASP A 32 -7.73 -0.46 14.62
C ASP A 32 -7.21 0.27 13.38
N SER A 33 -6.07 -0.18 12.87
CA SER A 33 -5.51 0.29 11.60
C SER A 33 -4.92 -0.85 10.78
N GLU A 34 -4.84 -0.64 9.47
CA GLU A 34 -4.29 -1.56 8.50
C GLU A 34 -3.42 -0.79 7.50
N LEU A 35 -2.16 -1.21 7.38
CA LEU A 35 -1.24 -0.76 6.34
C LEU A 35 -1.02 -1.90 5.35
N ALA A 36 -1.28 -1.65 4.08
CA ALA A 36 -0.98 -2.55 2.97
C ALA A 36 0.25 -2.03 2.21
N VAL A 37 1.29 -2.87 2.08
CA VAL A 37 2.50 -2.54 1.33
C VAL A 37 2.87 -3.63 0.34
N MET A 38 3.42 -3.24 -0.81
CA MET A 38 4.06 -4.15 -1.75
C MET A 38 5.56 -4.20 -1.49
N CYS A 39 6.11 -5.41 -1.39
CA CYS A 39 7.55 -5.65 -1.34
C CYS A 39 7.88 -6.89 -2.18
N ASN A 40 8.80 -6.78 -3.14
CA ASN A 40 9.22 -7.87 -4.04
C ASN A 40 8.02 -8.64 -4.66
N ALA A 41 7.05 -7.91 -5.22
CA ALA A 41 5.83 -8.46 -5.84
C ALA A 41 4.90 -9.25 -4.89
N LYS A 42 5.07 -9.09 -3.58
CA LYS A 42 4.22 -9.70 -2.55
C LYS A 42 3.51 -8.61 -1.75
N LEU A 43 2.25 -8.87 -1.41
CA LEU A 43 1.44 -7.94 -0.63
C LEU A 43 1.52 -8.30 0.86
N PHE A 44 1.77 -7.29 1.68
CA PHE A 44 1.77 -7.42 3.13
C PHE A 44 0.66 -6.56 3.70
N ILE A 45 -0.30 -7.19 4.36
CA ILE A 45 -1.36 -6.52 5.09
C ILE A 45 -0.98 -6.56 6.56
N ILE A 46 -0.76 -5.39 7.16
CA ILE A 46 -0.21 -5.25 8.50
C ILE A 46 -1.27 -4.59 9.37
N ARG A 47 -1.76 -5.32 10.36
CA ARG A 47 -2.82 -4.90 11.29
C ARG A 47 -2.26 -4.47 12.63
N LEU A 48 -2.79 -3.37 13.14
CA LEU A 48 -2.46 -2.83 14.46
C LEU A 48 -3.74 -2.48 15.21
N SER A 49 -3.69 -2.64 16.53
CA SER A 49 -4.69 -2.11 17.45
C SER A 49 -4.01 -1.74 18.76
N ALA A 50 -4.58 -0.81 19.53
CA ALA A 50 -4.01 -0.47 20.84
C ALA A 50 -4.04 -1.65 21.82
N ASP A 51 -5.01 -2.57 21.66
CA ASP A 51 -5.14 -3.78 22.47
C ASP A 51 -3.97 -4.75 22.23
N ASN A 52 -3.51 -4.88 20.98
CA ASN A 52 -2.32 -5.69 20.66
C ASN A 52 -1.02 -5.13 21.25
N LEU A 53 -1.05 -3.91 21.76
CA LEU A 53 0.08 -3.22 22.37
C LEU A 53 -0.07 -3.07 23.90
N SER A 54 -1.05 -3.74 24.52
CA SER A 54 -1.35 -3.59 25.95
C SER A 54 -0.18 -3.95 26.86
N GLU A 55 0.71 -4.86 26.43
CA GLU A 55 1.92 -5.26 27.15
C GLU A 55 3.01 -4.17 27.18
N SER A 56 2.89 -3.11 26.37
CA SER A 56 3.85 -2.01 26.35
C SER A 56 3.12 -0.66 26.31
N PRO A 57 2.95 0.01 27.47
CA PRO A 57 2.33 1.34 27.54
C PRO A 57 3.04 2.36 26.64
N LYS A 58 4.37 2.23 26.50
CA LYS A 58 5.17 3.08 25.62
C LYS A 58 4.81 2.88 24.15
N LEU A 59 4.80 1.65 23.65
CA LEU A 59 4.43 1.38 22.25
C LEU A 59 2.98 1.76 21.98
N ARG A 60 2.08 1.50 22.94
CA ARG A 60 0.68 1.92 22.85
C ARG A 60 0.53 3.43 22.73
N ALA A 61 1.25 4.20 23.56
CA ALA A 61 1.21 5.66 23.49
C ALA A 61 1.77 6.18 22.15
N CYS A 62 2.88 5.63 21.67
CA CYS A 62 3.43 5.96 20.36
C CYS A 62 2.41 5.67 19.23
N TYR A 63 1.76 4.52 19.27
CA TYR A 63 0.74 4.15 18.29
C TYR A 63 -0.46 5.11 18.30
N LEU A 64 -0.98 5.47 19.47
CA LEU A 64 -2.08 6.41 19.59
C LEU A 64 -1.69 7.82 19.12
N PHE A 65 -0.44 8.24 19.33
CA PHE A 65 0.07 9.48 18.75
C PHE A 65 0.08 9.41 17.22
N PHE A 66 0.55 8.31 16.64
CA PHE A 66 0.56 8.13 15.19
C PHE A 66 -0.85 8.10 14.56
N LEU A 67 -1.87 7.58 15.26
CA LEU A 67 -3.25 7.68 14.80
C LEU A 67 -3.71 9.15 14.68
N LYS A 68 -3.27 10.03 15.60
CA LYS A 68 -3.54 11.47 15.49
C LYS A 68 -2.78 12.10 14.33
N VAL A 69 -1.51 11.72 14.12
CA VAL A 69 -0.73 12.16 12.95
C VAL A 69 -1.42 11.73 11.65
N ALA A 70 -2.03 10.54 11.61
CA ALA A 70 -2.76 10.07 10.43
C ALA A 70 -4.04 10.87 10.16
N GLU A 71 -4.74 11.31 11.22
CA GLU A 71 -5.92 12.19 11.11
C GLU A 71 -5.53 13.59 10.60
N GLU A 72 -4.47 14.16 11.16
CA GLU A 72 -4.02 15.54 10.89
C GLU A 72 -3.02 15.63 9.73
N PHE A 73 -2.64 14.51 9.12
CA PHE A 73 -1.55 14.29 8.15
C PHE A 73 -0.11 14.61 8.67
N GLU A 74 0.03 15.62 9.53
CA GLU A 74 1.27 15.99 10.19
C GLU A 74 0.96 16.57 11.58
N LEU A 75 1.75 16.20 12.58
CA LEU A 75 1.65 16.75 13.93
C LEU A 75 3.03 16.82 14.58
N ASP A 76 3.37 17.97 15.16
CA ASP A 76 4.67 18.21 15.83
C ASP A 76 5.90 17.86 14.96
N GLY A 77 5.81 18.07 13.64
CA GLY A 77 6.85 17.74 12.67
C GLY A 77 6.98 16.24 12.37
N VAL A 78 6.04 15.42 12.86
CA VAL A 78 5.93 14.00 12.56
C VAL A 78 4.86 13.80 11.49
N THR A 79 5.19 13.02 10.46
CA THR A 79 4.35 12.79 9.27
C THR A 79 3.76 11.38 9.25
N VAL A 80 2.77 11.14 8.39
CA VAL A 80 2.25 9.78 8.13
C VAL A 80 3.35 8.84 7.63
N LYS A 81 4.38 9.35 6.95
CA LYS A 81 5.50 8.53 6.49
C LYS A 81 6.32 7.97 7.67
N ASP A 82 6.52 8.76 8.72
CA ASP A 82 7.20 8.30 9.94
C ASP A 82 6.42 7.17 10.61
N PHE A 83 5.09 7.22 10.53
CA PHE A 83 4.24 6.13 11.00
C PHE A 83 4.44 4.86 10.17
N TRP A 84 4.45 4.96 8.84
CA TRP A 84 4.70 3.80 7.98
C TRP A 84 6.09 3.20 8.25
N ASP A 85 7.13 4.03 8.36
CA ASP A 85 8.48 3.58 8.68
C ASP A 85 8.52 2.86 10.04
N TRP A 86 7.77 3.34 11.04
CA TRP A 86 7.62 2.69 12.34
C TRP A 86 6.92 1.33 12.26
N ILE A 87 5.83 1.21 11.48
CA ILE A 87 5.12 -0.06 11.24
C ILE A 87 6.03 -1.06 10.51
N ILE A 88 6.80 -0.60 9.53
CA ILE A 88 7.61 -1.46 8.65
C ILE A 88 8.91 -1.91 9.29
N GLY A 89 9.49 -1.12 10.20
CA GLY A 89 10.71 -1.46 10.94
C GLY A 89 10.85 -2.94 11.34
N PRO A 90 9.87 -3.54 12.06
CA PRO A 90 9.91 -4.95 12.44
C PRO A 90 9.81 -5.95 11.27
N LEU A 91 9.25 -5.56 10.11
CA LEU A 91 9.12 -6.43 8.94
C LEU A 91 10.34 -6.37 8.00
N LEU A 92 11.23 -5.39 8.13
CA LEU A 92 12.43 -5.28 7.28
C LEU A 92 13.27 -6.57 7.21
N PRO A 93 13.51 -7.32 8.31
CA PRO A 93 14.23 -8.60 8.24
C PRO A 93 13.49 -9.69 7.44
N ILE A 94 12.15 -9.63 7.38
CA ILE A 94 11.32 -10.53 6.58
C ILE A 94 11.44 -10.15 5.11
N PHE A 95 11.31 -8.86 4.79
CA PHE A 95 11.42 -8.35 3.43
C PHE A 95 12.75 -8.68 2.77
N ARG A 96 13.87 -8.57 3.52
CA ARG A 96 15.21 -8.93 3.04
C ARG A 96 15.36 -10.39 2.63
N LYS A 97 14.53 -11.30 3.17
CA LYS A 97 14.57 -12.73 2.88
C LYS A 97 13.69 -13.12 1.70
N LEU A 98 12.89 -12.19 1.17
CA LEU A 98 12.03 -12.47 0.03
C LEU A 98 12.88 -12.69 -1.22
N PRO A 99 12.50 -13.66 -2.08
CA PRO A 99 13.16 -13.81 -3.37
C PRO A 99 12.98 -12.52 -4.17
N THR A 100 14.04 -12.09 -4.84
CA THR A 100 13.94 -10.99 -5.80
C THR A 100 13.11 -11.46 -6.99
N PRO A 101 12.14 -10.65 -7.46
CA PRO A 101 11.41 -10.97 -8.67
C PRO A 101 12.36 -11.18 -9.85
N ASP A 102 12.04 -12.13 -10.72
CA ASP A 102 12.81 -12.33 -11.95
C ASP A 102 12.69 -11.09 -12.83
N LYS A 103 13.82 -10.45 -13.13
CA LYS A 103 13.87 -9.24 -13.97
C LYS A 103 13.63 -9.55 -15.44
N ALA A 104 13.75 -10.81 -15.85
CA ALA A 104 13.50 -11.23 -17.23
C ALA A 104 12.01 -11.34 -17.56
N VAL A 105 11.15 -11.44 -16.53
CA VAL A 105 9.69 -11.50 -16.68
C VAL A 105 9.10 -10.13 -16.30
N PRO A 106 8.53 -9.38 -17.26
CA PRO A 106 7.82 -8.14 -16.94
C PRO A 106 6.67 -8.44 -15.97
N PRO A 107 6.59 -7.77 -14.79
CA PRO A 107 5.49 -7.97 -13.88
C PRO A 107 4.17 -7.58 -14.56
N THR A 108 3.17 -8.45 -14.44
CA THR A 108 1.85 -8.20 -15.02
C THR A 108 0.96 -7.46 -14.03
N LEU A 109 -0.07 -6.78 -14.54
CA LEU A 109 -1.11 -6.21 -13.67
C LEU A 109 -1.82 -7.27 -12.83
N ASN A 110 -1.95 -8.49 -13.35
CA ASN A 110 -2.49 -9.60 -12.58
C ASN A 110 -1.62 -9.92 -11.36
N ASP A 111 -0.30 -9.85 -11.47
CA ASP A 111 0.62 -10.09 -10.35
C ASP A 111 0.52 -8.98 -9.29
N PHE A 112 0.17 -7.76 -9.69
CA PHE A 112 -0.06 -6.65 -8.77
C PHE A 112 -1.40 -6.74 -8.02
N PHE A 113 -2.47 -7.20 -8.68
CA PHE A 113 -3.80 -7.30 -8.06
C PHE A 113 -4.07 -8.65 -7.37
N ASN A 114 -3.39 -9.71 -7.80
CA ASN A 114 -3.46 -11.04 -7.17
C ASN A 114 -2.09 -11.50 -6.62
N PRO A 115 -1.38 -10.67 -5.84
CA PRO A 115 -0.09 -11.05 -5.29
C PRO A 115 -0.28 -12.11 -4.22
N GLU A 116 0.76 -12.93 -4.03
CA GLU A 116 0.89 -13.71 -2.81
C GLU A 116 0.81 -12.73 -1.62
N THR A 117 -0.18 -12.94 -0.76
CA THR A 117 -0.54 -12.00 0.30
C THR A 117 -0.24 -12.60 1.66
N PHE A 118 0.45 -11.83 2.50
CA PHE A 118 0.78 -12.18 3.87
C PHE A 118 0.09 -11.22 4.83
N ILE A 119 -0.63 -11.75 5.81
CA ILE A 119 -1.30 -10.95 6.83
C ILE A 119 -0.49 -11.03 8.12
N TYR A 120 -0.08 -9.87 8.63
CA TYR A 120 0.63 -9.74 9.88
C TYR A 120 -0.20 -8.93 10.87
N THR A 121 -0.17 -9.32 12.13
CA THR A 121 -0.60 -8.50 13.25
C THR A 121 0.63 -8.09 14.05
N LEU A 122 0.82 -6.79 14.29
CA LEU A 122 1.89 -6.31 15.16
C LEU A 122 1.45 -6.40 16.61
N ARG A 123 2.32 -6.94 17.47
CA ARG A 123 2.10 -7.05 18.92
C ARG A 123 3.27 -6.47 19.69
N ALA A 124 2.99 -6.02 20.90
CA ALA A 124 4.03 -5.73 21.88
C ALA A 124 4.44 -7.04 22.58
N VAL A 125 5.74 -7.37 22.55
CA VAL A 125 6.33 -8.45 23.34
C VAL A 125 7.58 -7.90 23.98
N SER A 126 7.60 -7.81 25.31
CA SER A 126 8.73 -7.26 26.08
C SER A 126 9.22 -5.90 25.56
N ASP A 127 8.29 -4.95 25.41
CA ASP A 127 8.52 -3.59 24.88
C ASP A 127 9.10 -3.52 23.45
N LYS A 128 9.01 -4.61 22.69
CA LYS A 128 9.38 -4.66 21.28
C LYS A 128 8.15 -4.89 20.42
N LEU A 129 8.09 -4.18 19.30
CA LEU A 129 7.08 -4.40 18.27
C LEU A 129 7.47 -5.63 17.45
N VAL A 130 6.65 -6.67 17.49
CA VAL A 130 6.93 -7.96 16.85
C VAL A 130 5.83 -8.28 15.83
N PRO A 131 6.18 -8.67 14.59
CA PRO A 131 5.20 -9.07 13.60
C PRO A 131 4.83 -10.55 13.80
N GLN A 132 3.56 -10.82 13.99
CA GLN A 132 3.01 -12.17 14.03
C GLN A 132 2.27 -12.46 12.73
N LEU A 133 2.74 -13.48 11.99
CA LEU A 133 2.06 -13.95 10.79
C LEU A 133 0.74 -14.62 11.19
N ASP A 134 -0.34 -14.18 10.58
CA ASP A 134 -1.64 -14.80 10.68
C ASP A 134 -1.78 -15.86 9.58
N ARG A 135 -1.77 -17.14 9.97
CA ARG A 135 -1.81 -18.28 9.04
C ARG A 135 -3.24 -18.71 8.69
N ASP A 136 -4.22 -18.32 9.50
CA ASP A 136 -5.61 -18.76 9.39
C ASP A 136 -6.50 -17.69 8.74
N SER A 137 -6.03 -16.44 8.68
CA SER A 137 -6.66 -15.39 7.89
C SER A 137 -6.48 -15.64 6.39
N GLN A 138 -7.58 -15.94 5.69
CA GLN A 138 -7.57 -15.83 4.23
C GLN A 138 -7.43 -14.35 3.83
N PRO A 139 -6.54 -14.01 2.88
CA PRO A 139 -6.57 -12.70 2.27
C PRO A 139 -7.95 -12.47 1.65
N GLY A 140 -8.62 -11.40 2.06
CA GLY A 140 -9.85 -10.98 1.40
C GLY A 140 -9.50 -10.72 -0.06
N PHE A 141 -9.87 -11.65 -0.94
CA PHE A 141 -9.47 -11.66 -2.34
C PHE A 141 -9.76 -10.31 -3.01
N MET A 142 -8.73 -9.74 -3.65
CA MET A 142 -8.81 -8.46 -4.34
C MET A 142 -8.86 -8.72 -5.85
N PHE A 143 -9.98 -9.22 -6.36
CA PHE A 143 -10.12 -9.42 -7.82
C PHE A 143 -10.34 -8.07 -8.51
N VAL A 144 -9.40 -7.67 -9.38
CA VAL A 144 -9.56 -6.61 -10.38
C VAL A 144 -8.90 -7.08 -11.69
N GLN A 145 -9.61 -7.04 -12.82
CA GLN A 145 -9.11 -7.44 -14.15
C GLN A 145 -8.87 -6.20 -15.02
N ILE A 146 -7.62 -5.92 -15.43
CA ILE A 146 -7.26 -4.86 -16.41
C ILE A 146 -5.98 -5.25 -17.21
N CYS A 147 -5.86 -4.78 -18.48
CA CYS A 147 -4.99 -5.27 -19.57
C CYS A 147 -3.46 -5.17 -19.39
N GLN A 148 -2.72 -6.14 -19.96
CA GLN A 148 -1.25 -6.21 -20.04
C GLN A 148 -0.58 -4.84 -20.34
N GLU A 149 0.22 -4.35 -19.39
CA GLU A 149 1.30 -3.40 -19.65
C GLU A 149 2.64 -4.10 -19.43
N ASN A 150 3.57 -3.93 -20.37
CA ASN A 150 4.95 -4.37 -20.23
C ASN A 150 5.64 -3.43 -19.23
N VAL A 151 5.63 -3.78 -17.94
CA VAL A 151 6.32 -3.00 -16.92
C VAL A 151 7.81 -3.39 -16.96
N VAL A 152 8.68 -2.43 -17.28
CA VAL A 152 10.14 -2.65 -17.44
C VAL A 152 10.88 -2.64 -16.08
N ASN A 153 10.19 -2.38 -14.97
CA ASN A 153 10.77 -2.28 -13.62
C ASN A 153 9.92 -3.01 -12.57
N PRO A 154 10.50 -3.46 -11.43
CA PRO A 154 9.73 -4.08 -10.34
C PRO A 154 8.62 -3.14 -9.85
N PRO A 155 7.44 -3.66 -9.42
CA PRO A 155 6.27 -2.86 -9.12
C PRO A 155 6.43 -2.18 -7.75
N SER A 156 7.20 -1.09 -7.70
CA SER A 156 7.47 -0.29 -6.50
C SER A 156 6.64 0.99 -6.43
N HIS A 157 5.69 1.20 -7.35
CA HIS A 157 4.82 2.37 -7.37
C HIS A 157 3.40 1.95 -7.71
N THR A 158 2.41 2.50 -6.99
CA THR A 158 0.99 2.35 -7.33
C THR A 158 0.77 2.71 -8.79
N PRO A 159 0.27 1.78 -9.63
CA PRO A 159 0.12 2.02 -11.05
C PRO A 159 -0.87 3.17 -11.26
N ARG A 160 -0.39 4.25 -11.88
CA ARG A 160 -1.20 5.45 -12.17
C ARG A 160 -1.74 5.49 -13.59
N LYS A 161 -1.18 4.69 -14.50
CA LYS A 161 -1.60 4.56 -15.90
C LYS A 161 -2.02 3.11 -16.10
N VAL A 162 -3.20 2.89 -16.67
CA VAL A 162 -3.76 1.55 -16.90
C VAL A 162 -4.47 1.53 -18.25
N ARG A 163 -4.50 0.36 -18.92
CA ARG A 163 -5.22 0.19 -20.20
C ARG A 163 -6.49 -0.63 -20.00
N LEU A 164 -7.64 -0.09 -20.36
CA LEU A 164 -8.95 -0.75 -20.27
C LEU A 164 -9.14 -1.80 -21.38
N ASN A 165 -10.19 -2.62 -21.27
CA ASN A 165 -10.47 -3.74 -22.19
C ASN A 165 -10.76 -3.28 -23.63
N ASP A 166 -11.23 -2.05 -23.81
CA ASP A 166 -11.48 -1.42 -25.12
C ASP A 166 -10.24 -0.75 -25.72
N GLY A 167 -9.09 -0.83 -25.04
CA GLY A 167 -7.82 -0.21 -25.43
C GLY A 167 -7.62 1.21 -24.87
N THR A 168 -8.60 1.78 -24.16
CA THR A 168 -8.51 3.12 -23.58
C THR A 168 -7.42 3.21 -22.52
N ILE A 169 -6.60 4.26 -22.55
CA ILE A 169 -5.64 4.56 -21.49
C ILE A 169 -6.35 5.40 -20.42
N ALA A 170 -6.31 4.95 -19.17
CA ALA A 170 -6.91 5.61 -18.03
C ALA A 170 -5.88 5.87 -16.92
N PHE A 171 -6.16 6.89 -16.12
CA PHE A 171 -5.47 7.15 -14.87
C PHE A 171 -6.17 6.40 -13.73
N LEU A 172 -5.43 5.61 -12.95
CA LEU A 172 -5.95 4.95 -11.76
C LEU A 172 -5.73 5.83 -10.54
N LYS A 173 -6.83 6.28 -9.93
CA LYS A 173 -6.84 6.98 -8.65
C LYS A 173 -7.37 6.05 -7.55
N LEU A 174 -6.53 5.64 -6.61
CA LEU A 174 -7.00 4.87 -5.46
C LEU A 174 -7.78 5.76 -4.49
N VAL A 175 -8.85 5.19 -3.92
CA VAL A 175 -9.69 5.83 -2.92
C VAL A 175 -9.33 5.25 -1.56
N HIS A 176 -9.11 6.12 -0.57
CA HIS A 176 -8.78 5.70 0.79
C HIS A 176 -10.01 5.05 1.44
N ARG A 177 -9.83 3.92 2.13
CA ARG A 177 -10.93 3.20 2.77
C ARG A 177 -11.35 3.94 4.04
N GLY A 178 -12.65 4.19 4.19
CA GLY A 178 -13.23 4.93 5.33
C GLY A 178 -13.87 6.25 4.91
N ASP A 179 -13.41 6.85 3.82
CA ASP A 179 -13.84 8.18 3.40
C ASP A 179 -15.02 8.15 2.41
N LYS A 180 -16.17 7.68 2.91
CA LYS A 180 -17.40 7.61 2.11
C LYS A 180 -17.85 8.99 1.62
N GLN A 181 -17.63 10.03 2.43
CA GLN A 181 -18.06 11.38 2.09
C GLN A 181 -17.17 11.99 1.01
N PHE A 182 -15.85 11.80 1.08
CA PHE A 182 -14.94 12.21 0.01
C PHE A 182 -15.23 11.47 -1.29
N LEU A 183 -15.41 10.15 -1.26
CA LEU A 183 -15.75 9.39 -2.46
C LEU A 183 -17.07 9.90 -3.08
N LYS A 184 -18.07 10.19 -2.25
CA LYS A 184 -19.35 10.76 -2.72
C LYS A 184 -19.14 12.13 -3.36
N ASN A 185 -18.41 13.04 -2.69
CA ASN A 185 -18.13 14.38 -3.19
C ASN A 185 -17.34 14.33 -4.51
N GLU A 186 -16.38 13.41 -4.61
CA GLU A 186 -15.58 13.21 -5.80
C GLU A 186 -16.42 12.67 -6.96
N LEU A 187 -17.27 11.67 -6.73
CA LEU A 187 -18.20 11.17 -7.74
C LEU A 187 -19.22 12.23 -8.18
N ASP A 188 -19.71 13.04 -7.24
CA ASP A 188 -20.61 14.15 -7.54
C ASP A 188 -19.92 15.21 -8.42
N THR A 189 -18.61 15.42 -8.25
CA THR A 189 -17.80 16.30 -9.10
C THR A 189 -17.73 15.77 -10.53
N TYR A 190 -17.40 14.49 -10.71
CA TYR A 190 -17.38 13.90 -12.06
C TYR A 190 -18.75 13.85 -12.71
N ARG A 191 -19.83 13.66 -11.93
CA ARG A 191 -21.21 13.75 -12.45
C ARG A 191 -21.54 15.17 -12.94
N LYS A 192 -21.08 16.21 -12.25
CA LYS A 192 -21.26 17.60 -12.70
C LYS A 192 -20.49 17.87 -13.99
N ILE A 193 -19.27 17.36 -14.12
CA ILE A 193 -18.45 17.48 -15.34
C ILE A 193 -19.16 16.79 -16.52
N ASP A 194 -19.67 15.59 -16.31
CA ASP A 194 -20.42 14.83 -17.32
C ASP A 194 -21.70 15.57 -17.74
N GLY A 195 -22.48 16.03 -16.76
CA GLY A 195 -23.72 16.79 -16.99
C GLY A 195 -23.52 18.15 -17.64
N ALA A 196 -22.31 18.73 -17.54
CA ALA A 196 -21.98 20.00 -18.18
C ALA A 196 -21.76 19.88 -19.70
N GLN A 197 -21.73 18.65 -20.26
CA GLN A 197 -21.57 18.37 -21.69
C GLN A 197 -20.43 19.17 -22.33
N LEU A 198 -19.33 19.32 -21.59
CA LEU A 198 -18.17 20.08 -22.05
C LEU A 198 -17.57 19.42 -23.29
N ASP A 199 -17.22 20.26 -24.27
CA ASP A 199 -16.60 19.83 -25.52
C ASP A 199 -15.41 18.87 -25.27
N ASN A 200 -15.28 17.87 -26.14
CA ASN A 200 -14.21 16.88 -26.08
C ASN A 200 -12.81 17.49 -26.27
N MET A 201 -12.71 18.72 -26.80
CA MET A 201 -11.46 19.50 -26.86
C MET A 201 -11.01 20.04 -25.51
N VAL A 202 -11.89 20.08 -24.50
CA VAL A 202 -11.52 20.46 -23.14
C VAL A 202 -10.76 19.31 -22.49
N ARG A 203 -9.47 19.55 -22.20
CA ARG A 203 -8.59 18.64 -21.43
C ARG A 203 -9.00 18.57 -19.97
N ILE A 204 -10.13 17.92 -19.71
CA ILE A 204 -10.65 17.66 -18.36
C ILE A 204 -10.68 16.17 -18.08
N SER A 205 -10.33 15.82 -16.84
CA SER A 205 -10.37 14.44 -16.37
C SER A 205 -11.84 13.99 -16.23
N ARG A 206 -12.23 12.95 -16.97
CA ARG A 206 -13.57 12.36 -16.93
C ARG A 206 -13.52 10.99 -16.27
N LEU A 207 -14.62 10.58 -15.63
CA LEU A 207 -14.73 9.28 -15.00
C LEU A 207 -15.09 8.22 -16.05
N HIS A 208 -14.17 7.28 -16.31
CA HIS A 208 -14.42 6.11 -17.18
C HIS A 208 -15.03 4.94 -16.40
N GLY A 209 -14.76 4.83 -15.11
CA GLY A 209 -15.30 3.72 -14.32
C GLY A 209 -14.82 3.69 -12.88
N LEU A 210 -15.33 2.69 -12.16
CA LEU A 210 -14.99 2.41 -10.76
C LEU A 210 -14.19 1.11 -10.67
N VAL A 211 -13.15 1.12 -9.85
CA VAL A 211 -12.44 -0.10 -9.43
C VAL A 211 -13.14 -0.63 -8.18
N ARG A 212 -13.73 -1.82 -8.27
CA ARG A 212 -14.52 -2.43 -7.20
C ARG A 212 -14.32 -3.95 -7.13
N ASN A 213 -14.49 -4.53 -5.94
CA ASN A 213 -14.52 -5.99 -5.76
C ASN A 213 -15.94 -6.55 -5.99
N ASN A 214 -16.09 -7.87 -5.83
CA ASN A 214 -17.35 -8.60 -5.98
C ASN A 214 -18.43 -8.14 -4.98
N ASP A 215 -18.03 -7.68 -3.80
CA ASP A 215 -18.93 -7.11 -2.79
C ASP A 215 -19.32 -5.64 -3.06
N ARG A 216 -18.96 -5.11 -4.24
CA ARG A 216 -19.19 -3.74 -4.68
C ARG A 216 -18.51 -2.66 -3.84
N VAL A 217 -17.51 -3.02 -3.04
CA VAL A 217 -16.65 -2.06 -2.35
C VAL A 217 -15.80 -1.36 -3.40
N ILE A 218 -15.81 -0.02 -3.39
CA ILE A 218 -15.04 0.81 -4.31
C ILE A 218 -13.65 1.05 -3.70
N PHE A 219 -12.61 0.83 -4.51
CA PHE A 219 -11.21 1.02 -4.15
C PHE A 219 -10.51 2.09 -4.99
N GLY A 220 -11.12 2.51 -6.09
CA GLY A 220 -10.50 3.46 -6.99
C GLY A 220 -11.43 3.96 -8.09
N LEU A 221 -10.97 5.01 -8.76
CA LEU A 221 -11.58 5.63 -9.92
C LEU A 221 -10.67 5.43 -11.13
N LEU A 222 -11.27 5.13 -12.28
CA LEU A 222 -10.62 5.14 -13.57
C LEU A 222 -10.96 6.45 -14.25
N LEU A 223 -9.96 7.28 -14.46
CA LEU A 223 -10.11 8.65 -14.94
C LEU A 223 -9.44 8.83 -16.29
N THR A 224 -9.79 9.86 -17.05
CA THR A 224 -9.06 10.20 -18.27
C THR A 224 -7.60 10.47 -17.94
N TYR A 225 -6.70 9.76 -18.63
CA TYR A 225 -5.27 10.02 -18.53
C TYR A 225 -4.93 11.26 -19.37
N ILE A 226 -4.35 12.27 -18.73
CA ILE A 226 -3.92 13.52 -19.38
C ILE A 226 -2.40 13.55 -19.28
N ASP A 227 -1.73 13.60 -20.44
CA ASP A 227 -0.28 13.80 -20.56
C ASP A 227 0.15 15.21 -20.13
#